data_AF-A0A5B2U5T2-F1
#
_entry.id   AF-A0A5B2U5T2-F1
#
_cell.length_a   1.000
_cell.length_b   1.000
_cell.length_c   1.000
_cell.angle_alpha   90.00
_cell.angle_beta   90.00
_cell.angle_gamma   90.00
#
_symmetry.space_group_name_H-M   'P 1'
#
loop_
_entity.id
_entity.type
_entity.pdbx_description
1 polymer ?
#
loop_
_entity_poly.entity_id
_entity_poly.type
_entity_poly.pdbx_seq_one_letter_code
_entity_poly.pdbx_strand_id
1 'polypeptide(L)'
;MENSGNFDAMTTLSEVMKTLSERGIQREFRMNDKCEMKFENSDKVYQPAELVILKTYRFEGDSNPDDNAVLYVVKDGAGNRGMIIDSYGADSNYPGEEFDKFLRDIPILESDEFNF
;
A
#
# COMPACT_ATOMS: atom_id res chain seq x y z
N MET A 1 -24.75 -14.80 12.87
CA MET A 1 -23.66 -13.88 12.47
C MET A 1 -22.78 -14.66 11.54
N GLU A 2 -23.21 -14.78 10.29
CA GLU A 2 -22.52 -15.55 9.27
C GLU A 2 -21.96 -14.53 8.29
N ASN A 3 -20.66 -14.34 8.31
CA ASN A 3 -19.97 -13.69 7.19
C ASN A 3 -19.03 -14.74 6.61
N SER A 4 -19.64 -15.70 5.93
CA SER A 4 -18.95 -16.56 4.97
C SER A 4 -18.45 -15.63 3.86
N GLY A 5 -17.18 -15.24 3.95
CA GLY A 5 -16.50 -14.47 2.91
C GLY A 5 -16.51 -15.29 1.62
N ASN A 6 -17.25 -14.78 0.64
CA ASN A 6 -17.32 -15.31 -0.72
C ASN A 6 -15.91 -15.19 -1.34
N PHE A 7 -15.24 -16.31 -1.54
CA PHE A 7 -13.91 -16.40 -2.13
C PHE A 7 -14.01 -16.44 -3.66
N ASP A 8 -14.59 -15.43 -4.31
CA ASP A 8 -14.67 -15.40 -5.78
C ASP A 8 -14.66 -13.97 -6.36
N ALA A 9 -13.54 -13.64 -7.00
CA ALA A 9 -13.38 -12.83 -8.22
C ALA A 9 -13.57 -11.30 -8.23
N MET A 10 -13.64 -10.59 -7.11
CA MET A 10 -13.56 -9.11 -7.10
C MET A 10 -12.92 -8.59 -5.81
N THR A 11 -11.62 -8.83 -5.59
CA THR A 11 -10.94 -8.34 -4.39
C THR A 11 -10.94 -6.81 -4.38
N THR A 12 -11.87 -6.21 -3.62
CA THR A 12 -11.99 -4.75 -3.50
C THR A 12 -10.92 -4.20 -2.55
N LEU A 13 -10.60 -2.89 -2.66
CA LEU A 13 -9.67 -2.23 -1.74
C LEU A 13 -10.03 -2.50 -0.27
N SER A 14 -11.32 -2.38 0.06
CA SER A 14 -11.87 -2.65 1.38
C SER A 14 -11.59 -4.08 1.88
N GLU A 15 -11.67 -5.08 1.00
CA GLU A 15 -11.38 -6.47 1.37
C GLU A 15 -9.89 -6.69 1.61
N VAL A 16 -9.02 -6.19 0.73
CA VAL A 16 -7.57 -6.28 0.93
C VAL A 16 -7.17 -5.57 2.22
N MET A 17 -7.68 -4.37 2.48
CA MET A 17 -7.42 -3.65 3.74
C MET A 17 -7.87 -4.43 4.97
N LYS A 18 -9.03 -5.11 4.88
CA LYS A 18 -9.52 -5.97 5.96
C LYS A 18 -8.58 -7.16 6.18
N THR A 19 -8.19 -7.88 5.13
CA THR A 19 -7.26 -9.01 5.22
C THR A 19 -5.89 -8.58 5.74
N LEU A 20 -5.38 -7.43 5.31
CA LEU A 20 -4.14 -6.85 5.82
C LEU A 20 -4.28 -6.52 7.31
N SER A 21 -5.40 -5.93 7.73
CA SER A 21 -5.68 -5.65 9.14
C SER A 21 -5.72 -6.92 9.99
N GLU A 22 -6.35 -8.00 9.50
CA GLU A 22 -6.36 -9.32 10.16
C GLU A 22 -4.95 -9.93 10.28
N ARG A 23 -4.06 -9.63 9.32
CA ARG A 23 -2.64 -9.99 9.37
C ARG A 23 -1.79 -9.08 10.27
N GLY A 24 -2.38 -8.08 10.92
CA GLY A 24 -1.69 -7.11 11.76
C GLY A 24 -1.09 -5.92 10.99
N ILE A 25 -1.36 -5.81 9.70
CA ILE A 25 -0.95 -4.71 8.82
C ILE A 25 -2.09 -3.69 8.80
N GLN A 26 -2.15 -2.88 9.86
CA GLN A 26 -3.17 -1.83 10.02
C GLN A 26 -2.63 -0.43 9.71
N ARG A 27 -1.32 -0.31 9.49
CA ARG A 27 -0.62 0.97 9.37
C ARG A 27 -0.22 1.20 7.94
N GLU A 28 -0.42 2.42 7.49
CA GLU A 28 -0.01 2.87 6.17
C GLU A 28 1.27 3.72 6.20
N PHE A 29 1.99 3.72 5.09
CA PHE A 29 3.14 4.58 4.85
C PHE A 29 2.71 5.74 3.96
N ARG A 30 2.90 6.95 4.45
CA ARG A 30 2.50 8.19 3.81
C ARG A 30 3.71 9.09 3.59
N MET A 31 3.87 9.60 2.38
CA MET A 31 4.88 10.62 2.10
C MET A 31 4.39 11.99 2.57
N ASN A 32 5.24 12.75 3.24
CA ASN A 32 4.93 14.14 3.62
C ASN A 32 5.31 15.15 2.52
N ASP A 33 4.99 16.42 2.75
CA ASP A 33 5.35 17.54 1.84
C ASP A 33 6.86 17.67 1.59
N LYS A 34 7.70 17.09 2.46
CA LYS A 34 9.17 17.07 2.36
C LYS A 34 9.70 15.85 1.61
N CYS A 35 8.84 15.06 0.98
CA CYS A 35 9.19 13.83 0.29
C CYS A 35 9.80 12.76 1.23
N GLU A 36 9.45 12.81 2.51
CA GLU A 36 9.88 11.84 3.52
C GLU A 36 8.77 10.82 3.74
N MET A 37 9.07 9.54 3.52
CA MET A 37 8.12 8.47 3.81
C MET A 37 8.03 8.26 5.32
N LYS A 38 6.84 8.46 5.89
CA LYS A 38 6.57 8.26 7.31
C LYS A 38 5.53 7.19 7.50
N PHE A 39 5.68 6.43 8.58
CA PHE A 39 4.68 5.45 8.96
C PHE A 39 3.58 6.12 9.76
N GLU A 40 2.33 5.69 9.59
CA GLU A 40 1.20 6.26 10.29
C GLU A 40 1.42 6.23 11.81
N ASN A 41 1.17 7.37 12.47
CA ASN A 41 1.44 7.59 13.90
C ASN A 41 2.92 7.42 14.30
N SER A 42 3.86 7.58 13.37
CA SER A 42 5.29 7.56 13.64
C SER A 42 5.99 8.81 13.10
N ASP A 43 6.90 9.35 13.90
CA ASP A 43 7.83 10.40 13.46
C ASP A 43 9.06 9.82 12.73
N LYS A 44 9.18 8.49 12.66
CA LYS A 44 10.27 7.84 11.94
C LYS A 44 10.11 8.07 10.43
N VAL A 45 11.16 8.63 9.83
CA VAL A 45 11.33 8.71 8.38
C VAL A 45 11.99 7.41 7.91
N TYR A 46 11.37 6.77 6.93
CA TYR A 46 11.85 5.56 6.30
C TYR A 46 12.54 5.90 4.98
N GLN A 47 13.71 5.31 4.77
CA GLN A 47 14.43 5.38 3.51
C GLN A 47 13.95 4.26 2.58
N PRO A 48 14.03 4.43 1.25
CA PRO A 48 13.60 3.39 0.32
C PRO A 48 14.44 2.11 0.49
N ALA A 49 15.72 2.24 0.83
CA ALA A 49 16.61 1.13 1.15
C ALA A 49 16.26 0.38 2.46
N GLU A 50 15.49 0.99 3.36
CA GLU A 50 15.00 0.33 4.58
C GLU A 50 13.68 -0.42 4.35
N LEU A 51 13.01 -0.14 3.23
CA LEU A 51 11.73 -0.72 2.87
C LEU A 51 11.93 -1.78 1.79
N VAL A 52 10.98 -2.71 1.70
CA VAL A 52 10.95 -3.73 0.65
C VAL A 52 9.50 -3.93 0.23
N ILE A 53 9.20 -3.77 -1.05
CA ILE A 53 7.87 -4.05 -1.60
C ILE A 53 7.69 -5.57 -1.66
N LEU A 54 6.72 -6.09 -0.92
CA LEU A 54 6.36 -7.51 -0.86
C LEU A 54 5.28 -7.88 -1.86
N LYS A 55 4.36 -6.96 -2.15
CA LYS A 55 3.24 -7.20 -3.05
C LYS A 55 2.64 -5.89 -3.53
N THR A 56 2.05 -5.92 -4.71
CA THR A 56 1.30 -4.79 -5.28
C THR A 56 -0.09 -5.26 -5.66
N TYR A 57 -1.11 -4.49 -5.27
CA TYR A 57 -2.49 -4.67 -5.68
C TYR A 57 -2.92 -3.42 -6.43
N ARG A 58 -3.46 -3.60 -7.63
CA ARG A 58 -4.03 -2.52 -8.42
C ARG A 58 -5.53 -2.67 -8.40
N PHE A 59 -6.20 -1.65 -7.89
CA PHE A 59 -7.65 -1.54 -7.88
C PHE A 59 -8.04 -0.59 -8.99
N GLU A 60 -8.82 -1.11 -9.94
CA GLU A 60 -9.44 -0.32 -10.99
C GLU A 60 -10.90 -0.10 -10.56
N GLY A 61 -11.28 1.16 -10.37
CA GLY A 61 -12.63 1.50 -9.94
C GLY A 61 -13.62 1.23 -11.06
N ASP A 62 -14.56 0.31 -10.86
CA ASP A 62 -15.56 -0.07 -11.87
C ASP A 62 -16.53 1.08 -12.22
N SER A 63 -16.60 2.13 -11.38
CA SER A 63 -17.62 3.19 -11.48
C SER A 63 -17.10 4.62 -11.60
N ASN A 64 -15.82 4.90 -11.26
CA ASN A 64 -15.24 6.23 -11.44
C ASN A 64 -13.75 6.12 -11.81
N PRO A 65 -13.27 6.85 -12.84
CA PRO A 65 -11.85 6.91 -13.19
C PRO A 65 -10.97 7.57 -12.11
N ASP A 66 -11.60 8.19 -11.11
CA ASP A 66 -10.95 8.81 -9.94
C ASP A 66 -10.76 7.81 -8.77
N ASP A 67 -11.35 6.62 -8.86
CA ASP A 67 -11.28 5.58 -7.81
C ASP A 67 -10.15 4.55 -8.08
N ASN A 68 -9.22 4.90 -8.97
CA ASN A 68 -8.05 4.06 -9.25
C ASN A 68 -7.05 4.20 -8.10
N ALA A 69 -6.74 3.08 -7.45
CA ALA A 69 -5.79 3.04 -6.36
C ALA A 69 -4.83 1.87 -6.52
N VAL A 70 -3.59 2.09 -6.13
CA VAL A 70 -2.57 1.05 -6.04
C VAL A 70 -2.15 0.89 -4.59
N LEU A 71 -2.23 -0.33 -4.07
CA LEU A 71 -1.78 -0.67 -2.73
C LEU A 71 -0.49 -1.48 -2.83
N TYR A 72 0.59 -0.96 -2.27
CA TYR A 72 1.86 -1.64 -2.15
C TYR A 72 2.04 -2.13 -0.72
N VAL A 73 2.13 -3.44 -0.51
CA VAL A 73 2.53 -4.01 0.78
C VAL A 73 4.02 -3.88 0.91
N VAL A 74 4.48 -3.19 1.95
CA VAL A 74 5.89 -2.98 2.24
C VAL A 74 6.25 -3.55 3.59
N LYS A 75 7.49 -4.04 3.71
CA LYS A 75 8.09 -4.37 5.01
C LYS A 75 9.30 -3.50 5.25
N ASP A 76 9.59 -3.21 6.51
CA ASP A 76 10.87 -2.64 6.89
C ASP A 76 11.90 -3.74 7.23
N GLY A 77 13.17 -3.35 7.32
CA GLY A 77 14.27 -4.24 7.71
C GLY A 77 14.12 -4.86 9.11
N ALA A 78 13.33 -4.27 10.01
CA ALA A 78 13.03 -4.84 11.33
C ALA A 78 11.84 -5.81 11.33
N GLY A 79 11.15 -6.01 10.20
CA GLY A 79 10.02 -6.93 10.06
C GLY A 79 8.65 -6.33 10.36
N ASN A 80 8.55 -5.02 10.62
CA ASN A 80 7.29 -4.29 10.59
C ASN A 80 6.76 -4.29 9.16
N ARG A 81 5.46 -4.52 9.03
CA ARG A 81 4.74 -4.56 7.76
C ARG A 81 3.77 -3.39 7.73
N GLY A 82 3.68 -2.72 6.59
CA GLY A 82 2.73 -1.65 6.32
C GLY A 82 2.29 -1.68 4.87
N MET A 83 1.40 -0.76 4.54
CA MET A 83 0.88 -0.62 3.19
C MET A 83 1.03 0.82 2.70
N ILE A 84 1.31 1.01 1.43
CA ILE A 84 1.31 2.31 0.78
C ILE A 84 0.08 2.31 -0.12
N ILE A 85 -0.85 3.23 0.11
CA ILE A 85 -2.01 3.40 -0.76
C ILE A 85 -1.79 4.64 -1.59
N ASP A 86 -1.86 4.44 -2.89
CA ASP A 86 -1.56 5.41 -3.91
C ASP A 86 -2.78 5.55 -4.82
N SER A 87 -3.65 6.48 -4.45
CA SER A 87 -4.85 6.83 -5.22
C SER A 87 -4.44 7.82 -6.32
N TYR A 88 -4.28 7.33 -7.54
CA TYR A 88 -4.02 8.15 -8.72
C TYR A 88 -5.34 8.54 -9.38
N GLY A 89 -5.74 9.80 -9.20
CA GLY A 89 -6.88 10.46 -9.83
C GLY A 89 -6.50 11.85 -10.36
N ALA A 90 -7.49 12.66 -10.75
CA ALA A 90 -7.27 14.04 -11.21
C ALA A 90 -6.62 14.94 -10.13
N ASP A 91 -6.74 14.55 -8.87
CA ASP A 91 -6.12 15.18 -7.70
C ASP A 91 -5.11 14.19 -7.10
N SER A 92 -3.93 14.09 -7.71
CA SER A 92 -2.84 13.27 -7.16
C SER A 92 -2.44 13.86 -5.80
N ASN A 93 -2.72 13.12 -4.71
CA ASN A 93 -2.44 13.56 -3.34
C ASN A 93 -0.93 13.63 -3.01
N TYR A 94 -0.07 13.21 -3.94
CA TYR A 94 1.38 13.30 -3.82
C TYR A 94 1.99 14.06 -5.01
N PRO A 95 3.08 14.81 -4.79
CA PRO A 95 3.91 15.30 -5.88
C PRO A 95 4.53 14.08 -6.58
N GLY A 96 3.88 13.64 -7.66
CA GLY A 96 4.10 12.33 -8.27
C GLY A 96 5.55 12.03 -8.66
N GLU A 97 6.38 13.04 -8.90
CA GLU A 97 7.77 12.82 -9.33
C GLU A 97 8.67 12.26 -8.22
N GLU A 98 8.56 12.76 -6.99
CA GLU A 98 9.40 12.31 -5.86
C GLU A 98 8.88 11.00 -5.27
N PHE A 99 7.55 10.83 -5.21
CA PHE A 99 6.94 9.59 -4.74
C PHE A 99 7.22 8.42 -5.70
N ASP A 100 7.07 8.62 -7.01
CA ASP A 100 7.40 7.60 -8.02
C ASP A 100 8.88 7.21 -7.96
N LYS A 101 9.76 8.20 -7.84
CA LYS A 101 11.20 7.97 -7.67
C LYS A 101 11.50 7.18 -6.40
N PHE A 102 10.86 7.53 -5.28
CA PHE A 102 11.02 6.80 -4.02
C PHE A 102 10.60 5.34 -4.19
N LEU A 103 9.39 5.07 -4.70
CA LEU A 103 8.89 3.72 -4.95
C LEU A 103 9.83 2.91 -5.85
N ARG A 104 10.38 3.54 -6.89
CA ARG A 104 11.32 2.91 -7.82
C ARG A 104 12.67 2.56 -7.18
N ASP A 105 13.07 3.30 -6.15
CA ASP A 105 14.30 3.05 -5.39
C ASP A 105 14.10 1.93 -4.35
N ILE A 106 12.85 1.63 -3.96
CA ILE A 106 12.55 0.53 -3.03
C ILE A 106 12.83 -0.81 -3.73
N PRO A 107 13.62 -1.72 -3.12
CA PRO A 107 13.78 -3.07 -3.63
C PRO A 107 12.44 -3.83 -3.62
N ILE A 108 12.10 -4.43 -4.76
CA ILE A 108 10.90 -5.26 -4.90
C ILE A 108 11.28 -6.72 -4.65
N LEU A 109 10.65 -7.33 -3.64
CA LEU A 109 10.80 -8.73 -3.27
C LEU A 109 9.40 -9.36 -3.18
N GLU A 110 8.78 -9.56 -4.35
CA GLU A 110 7.47 -10.18 -4.44
C GLU A 110 7.45 -11.51 -3.70
N SER A 111 6.55 -11.62 -2.73
CA SER A 111 6.36 -12.83 -1.94
C SER A 111 4.98 -13.42 -2.22
N ASP A 112 4.94 -14.72 -2.56
CA ASP A 112 3.69 -15.46 -2.79
C ASP A 112 2.83 -15.60 -1.52
N GLU A 113 3.38 -15.30 -0.33
CA GLU A 113 2.65 -15.24 0.95
C GLU A 113 1.45 -14.25 0.91
N PHE A 114 1.46 -13.30 -0.04
CA PHE A 114 0.43 -12.30 -0.24
C PHE A 114 -0.31 -12.47 -1.59
N ASN A 115 -0.25 -13.64 -2.23
CA ASN A 115 -1.22 -13.95 -3.28
C ASN A 115 -2.57 -14.23 -2.60
N PHE A 116 -3.56 -13.38 -2.85
CA PHE A 116 -4.95 -13.54 -2.44
C PHE A 116 -5.80 -13.87 -3.65
#